data_AF-A0A2V9I345-F1
#
_entry.id   AF-A0A2V9I345-F1
#
_cell.length_a   1.000
_cell.length_b   1.000
_cell.length_c   1.000
_cell.angle_alpha   90.00
_cell.angle_beta   90.00
_cell.angle_gamma   90.00
#
_symmetry.space_group_name_H-M   'P 1'
#
loop_
_entity.id
_entity.type
_entity.pdbx_description
1 polymer ?
#
loop_
_entity_poly.entity_id
_entity_poly.type
_entity_poly.pdbx_seq_one_letter_code
_entity_poly.pdbx_strand_id
1 'polypeptide(L)'
;MPGSGFPAGTHSLSASYSGDASFNASSSTAPLTFTIIKVIPTVNLSSNASRVVVGSPTALTLLVLASNTAPAPTGTATFYSGSILLGAASIDPDPFNPHIGAAILHTTALPLGVDSVTATYSGDANCNPATSSAINITVQQPASVSAVVNPNPFNEAQSFTLAVTVSSVAGLPAPTGIAEFRGYGEESSFSGAAALVNGSASFTGDGNSFNPGKITFDVSYDGDSTYAPAHARILANETVPFSVGGTPVTIVVPGSTTGNTSIVTVT
;
A
#
# COMPACT_ATOMS: atom_id res chain seq x y z
N MET A 1 44.21 -10.25 27.70
CA MET A 1 42.98 -9.45 27.75
C MET A 1 41.89 -10.27 27.08
N PRO A 2 40.80 -10.65 27.75
CA PRO A 2 39.68 -11.25 27.03
C PRO A 2 39.08 -10.16 26.13
N GLY A 3 38.98 -10.47 24.83
CA GLY A 3 38.60 -9.55 23.76
C GLY A 3 37.10 -9.31 23.60
N SER A 4 36.33 -9.32 24.69
CA SER A 4 34.93 -8.92 24.69
C SER A 4 34.68 -8.07 25.93
N GLY A 5 34.10 -6.88 25.75
CA GLY A 5 33.81 -5.97 26.85
C GLY A 5 32.99 -6.64 27.96
N PHE A 6 33.18 -6.18 29.19
CA PHE A 6 32.39 -6.64 30.32
C PHE A 6 30.89 -6.30 30.09
N PRO A 7 29.95 -7.24 30.28
CA PRO A 7 28.53 -6.94 30.18
C PRO A 7 28.10 -5.98 31.29
N ALA A 8 26.89 -5.41 31.20
CA ALA A 8 26.36 -4.64 32.31
C ALA A 8 26.26 -5.49 33.59
N GLY A 9 26.65 -4.91 34.73
CA GLY A 9 26.82 -5.62 35.98
C GLY A 9 28.03 -5.12 36.78
N THR A 10 28.23 -5.70 37.96
CA THR A 10 29.39 -5.43 38.81
C THR A 10 30.47 -6.47 38.55
N HIS A 11 31.70 -6.00 38.35
CA HIS A 11 32.88 -6.80 38.03
C HIS A 11 33.99 -6.55 39.03
N SER A 12 34.89 -7.51 39.17
CA SER A 12 36.02 -7.45 40.08
C SER A 12 37.32 -7.86 39.38
N LEU A 13 38.39 -7.10 39.56
CA LEU A 13 39.73 -7.39 39.07
C LEU A 13 40.68 -7.62 40.25
N SER A 14 41.40 -8.74 40.23
CA SER A 14 42.47 -9.06 41.19
C SER A 14 43.75 -9.37 40.44
N ALA A 15 44.90 -9.00 41.01
CA ALA A 15 46.21 -9.38 40.51
C ALA A 15 46.81 -10.48 41.38
N SER A 16 47.53 -11.40 40.75
CA SER A 16 48.36 -12.38 41.42
C SER A 16 49.76 -12.39 40.80
N TYR A 17 50.75 -12.55 41.67
CA TYR A 17 52.15 -12.69 41.34
C TYR A 17 52.63 -14.02 41.92
N SER A 18 53.13 -14.89 41.06
CA SER A 18 53.53 -16.25 41.42
C SER A 18 54.80 -16.32 42.27
N GLY A 19 55.47 -15.19 42.51
CA GLY A 19 56.80 -15.15 43.09
C GLY A 19 57.89 -15.37 42.05
N ASP A 20 59.12 -15.10 42.45
CA ASP A 20 60.35 -15.46 41.73
C ASP A 20 61.47 -15.80 42.73
N ALA A 21 62.71 -15.95 42.24
CA ALA A 21 63.86 -16.28 43.08
C ALA A 21 64.19 -15.21 44.14
N SER A 22 63.68 -13.98 43.97
CA SER A 22 63.95 -12.83 44.83
C SER A 22 62.73 -12.42 45.68
N PHE A 23 61.50 -12.72 45.25
CA PHE A 23 60.27 -12.29 45.94
C PHE A 23 59.23 -13.41 46.08
N ASN A 24 58.55 -13.44 47.24
CA ASN A 24 57.47 -14.38 47.51
C ASN A 24 56.25 -14.13 46.61
N ALA A 25 55.47 -15.19 46.37
CA ALA A 25 54.16 -15.07 45.75
C ALA A 25 53.25 -14.14 46.56
N SER A 26 52.46 -13.34 45.86
CA SER A 26 51.49 -12.43 46.48
C SER A 26 50.27 -12.25 45.60
N SER A 27 49.18 -11.80 46.20
CA SER A 27 47.95 -11.45 45.49
C SER A 27 47.32 -10.21 46.11
N SER A 28 46.49 -9.52 45.31
CA SER A 28 45.72 -8.37 45.78
C SER A 28 44.83 -8.78 46.96
N THR A 29 44.94 -8.07 48.09
CA THR A 29 44.14 -8.33 49.29
C THR A 29 42.69 -7.86 49.18
N ALA A 30 42.42 -6.90 48.30
CA ALA A 30 41.07 -6.48 47.93
C ALA A 30 40.97 -6.35 46.39
N PRO A 31 39.92 -6.91 45.76
CA PRO A 31 39.70 -6.73 44.34
C PRO A 31 39.29 -5.28 44.02
N LEU A 32 39.74 -4.76 42.88
CA LEU A 32 39.18 -3.55 42.30
C LEU A 32 37.80 -3.88 41.74
N THR A 33 36.75 -3.25 42.27
CA THR A 33 35.39 -3.41 41.76
C THR A 33 34.99 -2.24 40.87
N PHE A 34 34.23 -2.51 39.81
CA PHE A 34 33.64 -1.50 38.94
C PHE A 34 32.29 -1.99 38.42
N THR A 35 31.42 -1.04 38.09
CA THR A 35 30.07 -1.34 37.58
C THR A 35 29.90 -0.80 36.19
N ILE A 36 29.33 -1.62 35.31
CA ILE A 36 28.89 -1.22 33.98
C ILE A 36 27.37 -1.15 34.02
N ILE A 37 26.82 0.00 33.64
CA ILE A 37 25.37 0.20 33.54
C ILE A 37 24.85 -0.24 32.18
N LYS A 38 23.57 -0.59 32.12
CA LYS A 38 22.88 -0.84 30.85
C LYS A 38 22.80 0.44 30.02
N VAL A 39 22.96 0.29 28.71
CA VAL A 39 22.78 1.40 27.76
C VAL A 39 21.30 1.64 27.51
N ILE A 40 20.92 2.87 27.15
CA ILE A 40 19.58 3.16 26.65
C ILE A 40 19.63 3.02 25.12
N PRO A 41 18.96 2.03 24.52
CA PRO A 41 18.99 1.85 23.08
C PRO A 41 18.12 2.90 22.38
N THR A 42 18.43 3.16 21.11
CA THR A 42 17.50 3.86 20.20
C THR A 42 16.63 2.82 19.50
N VAL A 43 15.32 3.05 19.45
CA VAL A 43 14.36 2.14 18.82
C VAL A 43 13.59 2.85 17.71
N ASN A 44 13.58 2.26 16.52
CA ASN A 44 12.91 2.82 15.34
C ASN A 44 11.93 1.78 14.77
N LEU A 45 10.66 2.15 14.69
CA LEU A 45 9.62 1.33 14.11
C LEU A 45 9.33 1.78 12.68
N SER A 46 9.19 0.83 11.78
CA SER A 46 8.73 1.06 10.41
C SER A 46 7.71 -0.01 9.98
N SER A 47 6.97 0.29 8.91
CA SER A 47 6.07 -0.65 8.26
C SER A 47 6.35 -0.69 6.76
N ASN A 48 6.04 -1.81 6.11
CA ASN A 48 6.14 -1.95 4.65
C ASN A 48 5.09 -1.11 3.90
N ALA A 49 4.03 -0.66 4.56
CA ALA A 49 3.00 0.19 3.97
C ALA A 49 2.38 1.14 5.01
N SER A 50 2.11 2.38 4.60
CA SER A 50 1.37 3.36 5.42
C SER A 50 -0.15 3.29 5.21
N ARG A 51 -0.60 2.57 4.19
CA ARG A 51 -2.01 2.36 3.85
C ARG A 51 -2.23 0.91 3.42
N VAL A 52 -3.18 0.22 4.04
CA VAL A 52 -3.49 -1.20 3.79
C VAL A 52 -5.00 -1.44 3.81
N VAL A 53 -5.43 -2.57 3.23
CA VAL A 53 -6.82 -3.04 3.34
C VAL A 53 -6.94 -3.97 4.55
N VAL A 54 -8.07 -3.95 5.25
CA VAL A 54 -8.40 -4.88 6.35
C VAL A 54 -8.01 -6.32 6.00
N GLY A 55 -7.34 -6.99 6.94
CA GLY A 55 -6.90 -8.38 6.77
C GLY A 55 -5.67 -8.58 5.88
N SER A 56 -5.12 -7.52 5.28
CA SER A 56 -3.91 -7.62 4.46
C SER A 56 -2.68 -7.88 5.35
N PRO A 57 -1.77 -8.78 4.95
CA PRO A 57 -0.55 -9.03 5.70
C PRO A 57 0.34 -7.79 5.68
N THR A 58 0.66 -7.28 6.86
CA THR A 58 1.52 -6.13 7.07
C THR A 58 2.74 -6.55 7.88
N ALA A 59 3.93 -6.14 7.45
CA ALA A 59 5.17 -6.32 8.19
C ALA A 59 5.47 -5.05 8.99
N LEU A 60 5.64 -5.21 10.30
CA LEU A 60 6.12 -4.18 11.22
C LEU A 60 7.54 -4.54 11.65
N THR A 61 8.49 -3.65 11.42
CA THR A 61 9.90 -3.88 11.73
C THR A 61 10.34 -2.92 12.82
N LEU A 62 10.75 -3.47 13.97
CA LEU A 62 11.42 -2.71 15.03
C LEU A 62 12.93 -2.90 14.88
N LEU A 63 13.65 -1.81 14.66
CA LEU A 63 15.10 -1.74 14.71
C LEU A 63 15.53 -1.23 16.10
N VAL A 64 16.40 -1.97 16.78
CA VAL A 64 16.97 -1.60 18.07
C VAL A 64 18.47 -1.42 17.90
N LEU A 65 18.95 -0.20 18.16
CA LEU A 65 20.37 0.16 18.10
C LEU A 65 20.89 0.39 19.52
N ALA A 66 21.76 -0.50 19.98
CA ALA A 66 22.60 -0.25 21.14
C ALA A 66 23.66 0.82 20.79
N SER A 67 24.13 1.57 21.79
CA SER A 67 25.34 2.38 21.60
C SER A 67 26.53 1.48 21.26
N ASN A 68 27.57 2.06 20.66
CA ASN A 68 28.82 1.35 20.30
C ASN A 68 29.61 0.78 21.51
N THR A 69 29.05 0.88 22.71
CA THR A 69 29.62 0.39 23.97
C THR A 69 28.91 -0.86 24.50
N ALA A 70 27.87 -1.36 23.83
CA ALA A 70 27.14 -2.55 24.24
C ALA A 70 26.94 -3.53 23.07
N PRO A 71 26.87 -4.85 23.31
CA PRO A 71 26.57 -5.83 22.27
C PRO A 71 25.20 -5.61 21.61
N ALA A 72 24.98 -6.33 20.51
CA ALA A 72 23.73 -6.29 19.76
C ALA A 72 22.55 -6.62 20.69
N PRO A 73 21.49 -5.80 20.69
CA PRO A 73 20.30 -6.07 21.46
C PRO A 73 19.72 -7.46 21.14
N THR A 74 19.26 -8.14 22.18
CA THR A 74 18.52 -9.41 22.13
C THR A 74 17.22 -9.26 22.93
N GLY A 75 16.35 -10.26 22.91
CA GLY A 75 15.10 -10.25 23.69
C GLY A 75 13.87 -10.19 22.79
N THR A 76 12.86 -9.42 23.18
CA THR A 76 11.55 -9.42 22.51
C THR A 76 11.06 -8.01 22.24
N ALA A 77 10.42 -7.82 21.08
CA ALA A 77 9.64 -6.65 20.74
C ALA A 77 8.15 -7.00 20.81
N THR A 78 7.35 -6.15 21.47
CA THR A 78 5.88 -6.27 21.51
C THR A 78 5.26 -5.09 20.79
N PHE A 79 4.36 -5.35 19.85
CA PHE A 79 3.77 -4.36 18.96
C PHE A 79 2.31 -4.10 19.34
N TYR A 80 1.91 -2.83 19.29
CA TYR A 80 0.59 -2.37 19.69
C TYR A 80 0.02 -1.40 18.66
N SER A 81 -1.30 -1.45 18.44
CA SER A 81 -2.08 -0.38 17.85
C SER A 81 -2.88 0.30 18.97
N GLY A 82 -2.45 1.49 19.39
CA GLY A 82 -2.93 2.11 20.63
C GLY A 82 -2.75 1.17 21.83
N SER A 83 -3.86 0.70 22.41
CA SER A 83 -3.88 -0.27 23.52
C SER A 83 -4.06 -1.73 23.07
N ILE A 84 -4.26 -1.98 21.78
CA ILE A 84 -4.51 -3.33 21.23
C ILE A 84 -3.17 -4.01 20.96
N LEU A 85 -2.95 -5.17 21.57
CA LEU A 85 -1.79 -6.01 21.29
C LEU A 85 -1.91 -6.62 19.89
N LEU A 86 -0.94 -6.34 19.02
CA LEU A 86 -0.85 -6.92 17.68
C LEU A 86 -0.04 -8.21 17.67
N GLY A 87 0.92 -8.33 18.58
CA GLY A 87 1.78 -9.52 18.70
C GLY A 87 3.17 -9.19 19.24
N ALA A 88 4.04 -10.19 19.25
CA ALA A 88 5.42 -10.06 19.66
C ALA A 88 6.36 -10.85 18.71
N ALA A 89 7.60 -10.40 18.60
CA ALA A 89 8.64 -11.04 17.80
C ALA A 89 9.99 -10.99 18.54
N SER A 90 10.85 -11.98 18.30
CA SER A 90 12.22 -11.98 18.83
C SER A 90 13.06 -10.91 18.16
N ILE A 91 13.99 -10.33 18.92
CA ILE A 91 15.03 -9.47 18.37
C ILE A 91 16.19 -10.36 17.94
N ASP A 92 16.45 -10.39 16.63
CA ASP A 92 17.57 -11.10 16.02
C ASP A 92 18.73 -10.12 15.78
N PRO A 93 19.95 -10.40 16.27
CA PRO A 93 21.13 -9.59 16.02
C PRO A 93 21.48 -9.48 14.53
N ASP A 94 21.93 -8.30 14.11
CA ASP A 94 22.45 -8.12 12.75
C ASP A 94 23.81 -8.83 12.60
N PRO A 95 24.00 -9.65 11.56
CA PRO A 95 25.23 -10.43 11.37
C PRO A 95 26.45 -9.57 10.99
N PHE A 96 26.25 -8.32 10.57
CA PHE A 96 27.30 -7.42 10.11
C PHE A 96 27.51 -6.22 11.04
N ASN A 97 26.54 -5.90 11.91
CA ASN A 97 26.64 -4.84 12.90
C ASN A 97 26.39 -5.38 14.34
N PRO A 98 27.44 -5.46 15.17
CA PRO A 98 27.37 -6.05 16.50
C PRO A 98 26.68 -5.15 17.54
N HIS A 99 26.00 -4.08 17.12
CA HIS A 99 25.26 -3.16 17.97
C HIS A 99 23.78 -3.03 17.56
N ILE A 100 23.35 -3.78 16.54
CA ILE A 100 21.98 -3.71 16.00
C ILE A 100 21.28 -5.05 16.19
N GLY A 101 20.00 -5.00 16.55
CA GLY A 101 19.07 -6.11 16.45
C GLY A 101 17.75 -5.65 15.83
N ALA A 102 17.04 -6.57 15.20
CA ALA A 102 15.75 -6.29 14.58
C ALA A 102 14.70 -7.35 14.95
N ALA A 103 13.44 -6.92 15.08
CA ALA A 103 12.28 -7.80 15.19
C ALA A 103 11.30 -7.48 14.07
N ILE A 104 10.76 -8.51 13.42
CA ILE A 104 9.73 -8.36 12.39
C ILE A 104 8.46 -9.08 12.85
N LEU A 105 7.37 -8.35 12.98
CA LEU A 105 6.04 -8.91 13.19
C LEU A 105 5.25 -8.87 11.89
N HIS A 106 4.78 -10.03 11.43
CA HIS A 106 3.77 -10.12 10.39
C HIS A 106 2.39 -10.20 11.03
N THR A 107 1.51 -9.26 10.71
CA THR A 107 0.15 -9.21 11.28
C THR A 107 -0.89 -8.88 10.21
N THR A 108 -2.08 -9.43 10.37
CA THR A 108 -3.30 -9.10 9.60
C THR A 108 -4.37 -8.46 10.49
N ALA A 109 -4.05 -8.26 11.78
CA ALA A 109 -4.99 -7.88 12.83
C ALA A 109 -5.00 -6.37 13.10
N LEU A 110 -4.53 -5.54 12.16
CA LEU A 110 -4.61 -4.09 12.30
C LEU A 110 -6.09 -3.65 12.28
N PRO A 111 -6.55 -2.89 13.31
CA PRO A 111 -7.88 -2.31 13.34
C PRO A 111 -8.23 -1.44 12.12
N LEU A 112 -9.52 -1.29 11.82
CA LEU A 112 -9.98 -0.38 10.77
C LEU A 112 -9.81 1.07 11.22
N GLY A 113 -9.28 1.93 10.33
CA GLY A 113 -9.11 3.37 10.59
C GLY A 113 -7.65 3.81 10.56
N VAL A 114 -7.36 4.96 11.16
CA VAL A 114 -5.99 5.47 11.30
C VAL A 114 -5.45 5.05 12.66
N ASP A 115 -4.54 4.10 12.64
CA ASP A 115 -3.97 3.48 13.83
C ASP A 115 -2.61 4.05 14.18
N SER A 116 -2.44 4.39 15.46
CA SER A 116 -1.14 4.77 16.04
C SER A 116 -0.42 3.51 16.52
N VAL A 117 0.55 3.05 15.73
CA VAL A 117 1.28 1.81 15.99
C VAL A 117 2.60 2.11 16.71
N THR A 118 2.85 1.40 17.80
CA THR A 118 4.09 1.48 18.59
C THR A 118 4.68 0.08 18.80
N ALA A 119 5.97 0.02 19.11
CA ALA A 119 6.61 -1.21 19.52
C ALA A 119 7.48 -0.97 20.76
N THR A 120 7.42 -1.90 21.70
CA THR A 120 8.19 -1.87 22.94
C THR A 120 9.21 -2.99 22.95
N TYR A 121 10.48 -2.62 23.06
CA TYR A 121 11.58 -3.53 23.30
C TYR A 121 11.70 -3.84 24.80
N SER A 122 11.76 -5.12 25.16
CA SER A 122 11.76 -5.60 26.55
C SER A 122 13.04 -5.28 27.34
N GLY A 123 14.11 -4.84 26.68
CA GLY A 123 15.45 -4.81 27.26
C GLY A 123 16.09 -6.20 27.30
N ASP A 124 17.38 -6.23 27.64
CA ASP A 124 18.16 -7.44 27.86
C ASP A 124 19.23 -7.23 28.95
N ALA A 125 20.26 -8.08 28.99
CA ALA A 125 21.36 -7.96 29.95
C ALA A 125 22.14 -6.65 29.83
N ASN A 126 22.24 -6.05 28.64
CA ASN A 126 23.09 -4.90 28.34
C ASN A 126 22.31 -3.64 27.98
N CYS A 127 21.04 -3.77 27.57
CA CYS A 127 20.18 -2.67 27.12
C CYS A 127 18.95 -2.53 28.03
N ASN A 128 18.60 -1.29 28.35
CA ASN A 128 17.34 -0.97 29.01
C ASN A 128 16.15 -1.16 28.05
N PRO A 129 14.93 -1.41 28.58
CA PRO A 129 13.71 -1.38 27.78
C PRO A 129 13.52 -0.01 27.12
N ALA A 130 12.90 0.01 25.94
CA ALA A 130 12.61 1.23 25.20
C ALA A 130 11.36 1.08 24.33
N THR A 131 10.64 2.18 24.09
CA THR A 131 9.45 2.21 23.23
C THR A 131 9.69 3.13 22.06
N SER A 132 9.30 2.71 20.86
CA SER A 132 9.42 3.50 19.64
C SER A 132 8.51 4.73 19.66
N SER A 133 8.87 5.74 18.88
CA SER A 133 7.88 6.70 18.40
C SER A 133 6.76 5.98 17.65
N ALA A 134 5.56 6.54 17.69
CA ALA A 134 4.43 5.99 16.95
C ALA A 134 4.54 6.25 15.45
N ILE A 135 4.11 5.28 14.65
CA ILE A 135 3.84 5.45 13.22
C ILE A 135 2.34 5.35 12.98
N ASN A 136 1.83 6.04 11.95
CA ASN A 136 0.43 5.96 11.58
C ASN A 136 0.25 5.00 10.39
N ILE A 137 -0.69 4.05 10.52
CA ILE A 137 -1.10 3.17 9.43
C ILE A 137 -2.58 3.38 9.20
N THR A 138 -2.97 3.66 7.95
CA THR A 138 -4.38 3.77 7.57
C THR A 138 -4.87 2.44 7.04
N VAL A 139 -5.82 1.83 7.72
CA VAL A 139 -6.47 0.59 7.32
C VAL A 139 -7.87 0.91 6.79
N GLN A 140 -8.16 0.47 5.57
CA GLN A 140 -9.43 0.70 4.90
C GLN A 140 -10.17 -0.60 4.61
N GLN A 141 -11.47 -0.53 4.46
CA GLN A 141 -12.26 -1.61 3.88
C GLN A 141 -12.01 -1.70 2.37
N PRO A 142 -12.05 -2.90 1.77
CA PRO A 142 -12.09 -3.01 0.33
C PRO A 142 -13.39 -2.37 -0.19
N ALA A 143 -13.30 -1.67 -1.31
CA ALA A 143 -14.46 -1.19 -2.06
C ALA A 143 -14.64 -2.01 -3.33
N SER A 144 -15.88 -2.08 -3.82
CA SER A 144 -16.20 -2.59 -5.15
C SER A 144 -16.90 -1.49 -5.94
N VAL A 145 -16.46 -1.27 -7.17
CA VAL A 145 -17.06 -0.31 -8.09
C VAL A 145 -17.83 -1.11 -9.14
N SER A 146 -19.06 -0.69 -9.40
CA SER A 146 -19.84 -1.13 -10.55
C SER A 146 -20.33 0.10 -11.31
N ALA A 147 -20.40 0.00 -12.64
CA ALA A 147 -20.92 1.08 -13.45
C ALA A 147 -21.69 0.54 -14.65
N VAL A 148 -22.58 1.37 -15.16
CA VAL A 148 -23.45 1.09 -16.31
C VAL A 148 -23.47 2.33 -17.19
N VAL A 149 -23.41 2.11 -18.51
CA VAL A 149 -23.62 3.16 -19.52
C VAL A 149 -24.99 2.99 -20.15
N ASN A 150 -25.76 4.08 -20.25
CA ASN A 150 -27.09 4.08 -20.84
C ASN A 150 -27.36 5.38 -21.64
N PRO A 151 -27.85 5.30 -22.89
CA PRO A 151 -28.09 4.07 -23.65
C PRO A 151 -26.78 3.39 -24.07
N ASN A 152 -26.85 2.09 -24.36
CA ASN A 152 -25.77 1.31 -24.95
C ASN A 152 -26.38 0.30 -25.94
N PRO A 153 -26.16 0.43 -27.27
CA PRO A 153 -25.30 1.42 -27.93
C PRO A 153 -25.87 2.86 -27.89
N PHE A 154 -25.05 3.83 -28.27
CA PHE A 154 -25.44 5.23 -28.53
C PHE A 154 -24.85 5.72 -29.86
N ASN A 155 -25.30 6.87 -30.37
CA ASN A 155 -24.73 7.52 -31.56
C ASN A 155 -24.32 8.98 -31.29
N GLU A 156 -23.66 9.60 -32.26
CA GLU A 156 -23.10 10.96 -32.18
C GLU A 156 -24.12 12.05 -31.80
N ALA A 157 -25.41 11.83 -32.06
CA ALA A 157 -26.48 12.77 -31.74
C ALA A 157 -27.12 12.54 -30.36
N GLN A 158 -26.70 11.50 -29.62
CA GLN A 158 -27.25 11.14 -28.32
C GLN A 158 -26.26 11.45 -27.20
N SER A 159 -26.76 11.94 -26.07
CA SER A 159 -26.01 11.90 -24.82
C SER A 159 -26.15 10.52 -24.17
N PHE A 160 -25.10 10.07 -23.47
CA PHE A 160 -25.09 8.88 -22.64
C PHE A 160 -24.86 9.24 -21.18
N THR A 161 -25.34 8.40 -20.26
CA THR A 161 -25.09 8.51 -18.83
C THR A 161 -24.29 7.32 -18.36
N LEU A 162 -23.15 7.60 -17.71
CA LEU A 162 -22.40 6.65 -16.89
C LEU A 162 -22.88 6.78 -15.45
N ALA A 163 -23.59 5.76 -14.96
CA ALA A 163 -23.96 5.65 -13.57
C ALA A 163 -22.98 4.71 -12.86
N VAL A 164 -22.36 5.17 -11.78
CA VAL A 164 -21.44 4.38 -10.94
C VAL A 164 -22.02 4.18 -9.56
N THR A 165 -21.80 2.99 -9.00
CA THR A 165 -22.09 2.65 -7.61
C THR A 165 -20.84 2.04 -6.98
N VAL A 166 -20.49 2.54 -5.81
CA VAL A 166 -19.43 2.02 -4.95
C VAL A 166 -20.11 1.32 -3.77
N SER A 167 -19.85 0.03 -3.59
CA SER A 167 -20.47 -0.76 -2.54
C SER A 167 -20.02 -0.30 -1.15
N SER A 168 -20.96 -0.13 -0.24
CA SER A 168 -20.68 0.03 1.19
C SER A 168 -20.69 -1.32 1.92
N VAL A 169 -20.17 -1.33 3.15
CA VAL A 169 -20.26 -2.45 4.09
C VAL A 169 -21.26 -2.07 5.16
N ALA A 170 -22.18 -2.97 5.49
CA ALA A 170 -23.21 -2.73 6.50
C ALA A 170 -22.60 -2.30 7.84
N GLY A 171 -23.15 -1.24 8.44
CA GLY A 171 -22.66 -0.67 9.70
C GLY A 171 -21.53 0.37 9.55
N LEU A 172 -21.07 0.64 8.32
CA LEU A 172 -20.12 1.72 8.02
C LEU A 172 -20.80 2.84 7.21
N PRO A 173 -20.23 4.08 7.22
CA PRO A 173 -20.71 5.16 6.36
C PRO A 173 -20.72 4.77 4.89
N ALA A 174 -21.60 5.38 4.08
CA ALA A 174 -21.56 5.18 2.64
C ALA A 174 -20.26 5.76 2.04
N PRO A 175 -19.68 5.16 0.97
CA PRO A 175 -18.52 5.70 0.28
C PRO A 175 -18.75 7.15 -0.16
N THR A 176 -17.74 7.97 0.09
CA THR A 176 -17.70 9.41 -0.24
C THR A 176 -16.57 9.68 -1.21
N GLY A 177 -16.39 10.93 -1.64
CA GLY A 177 -15.29 11.30 -2.53
C GLY A 177 -15.72 11.42 -3.99
N ILE A 178 -14.79 11.19 -4.90
CA ILE A 178 -14.96 11.42 -6.33
C ILE A 178 -14.84 10.10 -7.09
N ALA A 179 -15.76 9.89 -8.03
CA ALA A 179 -15.59 8.92 -9.10
C ALA A 179 -15.01 9.63 -10.32
N GLU A 180 -13.89 9.15 -10.82
CA GLU A 180 -13.32 9.57 -12.10
C GLU A 180 -13.81 8.66 -13.22
N PHE A 181 -14.09 9.25 -14.37
CA PHE A 181 -14.53 8.57 -15.58
C PHE A 181 -13.53 8.87 -16.68
N ARG A 182 -13.03 7.84 -17.35
CA ARG A 182 -12.19 7.95 -18.53
C ARG A 182 -12.75 7.08 -19.63
N GLY A 183 -12.74 7.56 -20.85
CA GLY A 183 -13.14 6.75 -22.00
C GLY A 183 -12.17 6.84 -23.13
N TYR A 184 -12.13 5.74 -23.87
CA TYR A 184 -11.22 5.52 -24.97
C TYR A 184 -11.99 4.87 -26.12
N GLY A 185 -12.09 5.59 -27.23
CA GLY A 185 -12.53 5.08 -28.52
C GLY A 185 -11.37 5.10 -29.52
N GLU A 186 -11.65 4.77 -30.77
CA GLU A 186 -10.65 4.90 -31.84
C GLU A 186 -10.33 6.39 -32.04
N GLU A 187 -9.07 6.78 -31.77
CA GLU A 187 -8.57 8.16 -31.88
C GLU A 187 -9.37 9.21 -31.07
N SER A 188 -10.14 8.77 -30.09
CA SER A 188 -11.02 9.63 -29.27
C SER A 188 -10.91 9.27 -27.81
N SER A 189 -10.99 10.27 -26.93
CA SER A 189 -10.97 10.06 -25.48
C SER A 189 -11.72 11.16 -24.76
N PHE A 190 -12.22 10.83 -23.56
CA PHE A 190 -12.79 11.82 -22.65
C PHE A 190 -12.31 11.58 -21.22
N SER A 191 -12.43 12.61 -20.40
CA SER A 191 -12.31 12.52 -18.96
C SER A 191 -13.43 13.30 -18.27
N GLY A 192 -13.87 12.80 -17.12
CA GLY A 192 -14.91 13.41 -16.31
C GLY A 192 -14.77 13.00 -14.85
N ALA A 193 -15.46 13.71 -13.97
CA ALA A 193 -15.49 13.40 -12.54
C ALA A 193 -16.85 13.76 -11.95
N ALA A 194 -17.33 12.97 -11.00
CA ALA A 194 -18.55 13.26 -10.25
C ALA A 194 -18.40 12.86 -8.78
N ALA A 195 -18.93 13.68 -7.88
CA ALA A 195 -18.92 13.36 -6.45
C ALA A 195 -19.91 12.24 -6.13
N LEU A 196 -19.50 11.32 -5.26
CA LEU A 196 -20.35 10.28 -4.72
C LEU A 196 -21.35 10.87 -3.72
N VAL A 197 -22.62 10.59 -3.94
CA VAL A 197 -23.73 10.86 -3.01
C VAL A 197 -24.31 9.52 -2.60
N ASN A 198 -24.14 9.16 -1.34
CA ASN A 198 -24.54 7.85 -0.79
C ASN A 198 -23.97 6.65 -1.58
N GLY A 199 -22.70 6.73 -1.98
CA GLY A 199 -22.02 5.67 -2.73
C GLY A 199 -22.38 5.62 -4.23
N SER A 200 -23.14 6.57 -4.77
CA SER A 200 -23.44 6.63 -6.20
C SER A 200 -23.06 7.96 -6.81
N ALA A 201 -22.63 7.94 -8.07
CA ALA A 201 -22.41 9.13 -8.86
C ALA A 201 -22.87 8.89 -10.31
N SER A 202 -23.06 9.97 -11.06
CA SER A 202 -23.38 9.88 -12.48
C SER A 202 -22.65 10.96 -13.25
N PHE A 203 -22.19 10.60 -14.45
CA PHE A 203 -21.63 11.53 -15.42
C PHE A 203 -22.40 11.41 -16.74
N THR A 204 -22.76 12.55 -17.33
CA THR A 204 -23.37 12.59 -18.66
C THR A 204 -22.34 13.07 -19.66
N GLY A 205 -22.13 12.27 -20.72
CA GLY A 205 -21.27 12.62 -21.84
C GLY A 205 -22.05 12.63 -23.15
N ASP A 206 -21.47 13.24 -24.18
CA ASP A 206 -22.08 13.33 -25.50
C ASP A 206 -21.47 12.32 -26.46
N GLY A 207 -22.30 11.63 -27.25
CA GLY A 207 -21.86 10.60 -28.19
C GLY A 207 -20.87 11.12 -29.23
N ASN A 208 -20.99 12.40 -29.61
CA ASN A 208 -20.04 13.10 -30.49
C ASN A 208 -18.60 13.22 -29.93
N SER A 209 -18.38 12.82 -28.68
CA SER A 209 -17.05 12.74 -28.07
C SER A 209 -16.23 11.56 -28.59
N PHE A 210 -16.86 10.64 -29.33
CA PHE A 210 -16.23 9.43 -29.83
C PHE A 210 -16.48 9.20 -31.32
N ASN A 211 -15.50 8.61 -31.98
CA ASN A 211 -15.70 8.04 -33.31
C ASN A 211 -16.50 6.74 -33.21
N PRO A 212 -17.26 6.38 -34.27
CA PRO A 212 -17.97 5.11 -34.32
C PRO A 212 -17.08 3.89 -34.09
N GLY A 213 -17.55 2.99 -33.23
CA GLY A 213 -16.83 1.80 -32.83
C GLY A 213 -16.95 1.49 -31.34
N LYS A 214 -16.04 0.63 -30.87
CA LYS A 214 -16.01 0.17 -29.48
C LYS A 214 -15.43 1.24 -28.58
N ILE A 215 -16.13 1.52 -27.49
CA ILE A 215 -15.71 2.46 -26.45
C ILE A 215 -15.41 1.68 -25.17
N THR A 216 -14.25 1.94 -24.58
CA THR A 216 -13.89 1.44 -23.24
C THR A 216 -14.04 2.57 -22.23
N PHE A 217 -14.85 2.36 -21.20
CA PHE A 217 -14.98 3.26 -20.06
C PHE A 217 -14.25 2.66 -18.86
N ASP A 218 -13.24 3.36 -18.35
CA ASP A 218 -12.62 3.09 -17.06
C ASP A 218 -13.20 4.06 -16.02
N VAL A 219 -13.81 3.50 -14.98
CA VAL A 219 -14.39 4.26 -13.87
C VAL A 219 -13.60 3.92 -12.62
N SER A 220 -12.95 4.92 -12.03
CA SER A 220 -12.14 4.75 -10.82
C SER A 220 -12.73 5.52 -9.65
N TYR A 221 -12.57 4.95 -8.47
CA TYR A 221 -12.84 5.53 -7.18
C TYR A 221 -11.52 5.56 -6.41
N ASP A 222 -11.06 6.75 -6.03
CA ASP A 222 -9.76 6.94 -5.37
C ASP A 222 -9.75 6.53 -3.88
N GLY A 223 -10.89 6.09 -3.35
CA GLY A 223 -11.04 5.80 -1.94
C GLY A 223 -11.36 7.05 -1.11
N ASP A 224 -11.67 6.81 0.17
CA ASP A 224 -11.90 7.83 1.18
C ASP A 224 -11.25 7.43 2.50
N SER A 225 -11.61 8.03 3.64
CA SER A 225 -11.04 7.64 4.94
C SER A 225 -11.38 6.19 5.36
N THR A 226 -12.37 5.56 4.73
CA THR A 226 -12.95 4.28 5.15
C THR A 226 -12.76 3.19 4.11
N TYR A 227 -12.85 3.50 2.83
CA TYR A 227 -12.78 2.56 1.71
C TYR A 227 -11.54 2.78 0.86
N ALA A 228 -10.89 1.68 0.48
CA ALA A 228 -9.72 1.68 -0.38
C ALA A 228 -10.10 2.05 -1.83
N PRO A 229 -9.13 2.49 -2.66
CA PRO A 229 -9.36 2.73 -4.07
C PRO A 229 -9.84 1.47 -4.79
N ALA A 230 -10.71 1.65 -5.79
CA ALA A 230 -11.25 0.57 -6.61
C ALA A 230 -11.60 1.10 -8.01
N HIS A 231 -11.74 0.22 -8.99
CA HIS A 231 -12.10 0.61 -10.35
C HIS A 231 -12.95 -0.46 -11.04
N ALA A 232 -13.65 -0.04 -12.09
CA ALA A 232 -14.42 -0.89 -12.98
C ALA A 232 -14.17 -0.49 -14.43
N ARG A 233 -14.27 -1.46 -15.33
CA ARG A 233 -14.19 -1.23 -16.76
C ARG A 233 -15.47 -1.71 -17.43
N ILE A 234 -16.08 -0.86 -18.24
CA ILE A 234 -17.32 -1.14 -18.98
C ILE A 234 -17.08 -0.90 -20.47
N LEU A 235 -17.73 -1.70 -21.30
CA LEU A 235 -17.68 -1.56 -22.75
C LEU A 235 -19.00 -1.01 -23.27
N ALA A 236 -18.91 -0.10 -24.23
CA ALA A 236 -20.05 0.40 -25.00
C ALA A 236 -19.71 0.43 -26.49
N ASN A 237 -20.69 0.78 -27.30
CA ASN A 237 -20.49 0.97 -28.73
C ASN A 237 -21.12 2.29 -29.17
N GLU A 238 -20.33 3.11 -29.84
CA GLU A 238 -20.81 4.22 -30.66
C GLU A 238 -21.18 3.62 -32.03
N THR A 239 -22.40 3.87 -32.50
CA THR A 239 -22.88 3.43 -33.80
C THR A 239 -23.07 4.59 -34.76
N VAL A 240 -22.70 4.39 -36.02
CA VAL A 240 -23.10 5.28 -37.12
C VAL A 240 -24.63 5.45 -37.15
N PRO A 241 -25.14 6.70 -37.24
CA PRO A 241 -26.56 6.98 -37.14
C PRO A 241 -27.40 6.52 -38.35
N PHE A 242 -26.76 6.11 -39.45
CA PHE A 242 -27.42 5.55 -40.62
C PHE A 242 -26.56 4.51 -41.34
N SER A 243 -27.20 3.60 -42.05
CA SER A 243 -26.57 2.70 -43.02
C SER A 243 -26.99 3.09 -44.43
N VAL A 244 -26.04 3.32 -45.34
CA VAL A 244 -26.36 3.49 -46.77
C VAL A 244 -26.42 2.10 -47.40
N GLY A 245 -27.63 1.62 -47.67
CA GLY A 245 -27.88 0.41 -48.47
C GLY A 245 -28.27 0.80 -49.89
N GLY A 246 -27.63 0.21 -50.90
CA GLY A 246 -28.01 0.35 -52.29
C GLY A 246 -28.35 -1.02 -52.89
N THR A 247 -29.49 -1.14 -53.56
CA THR A 247 -29.73 -2.27 -54.48
C THR A 247 -28.77 -2.11 -55.65
N PRO A 248 -28.08 -3.18 -56.13
CA PRO A 248 -27.28 -3.08 -57.35
C PRO A 248 -28.14 -2.51 -58.49
N VAL A 249 -27.76 -1.35 -59.02
CA VAL A 249 -28.39 -0.79 -60.23
C VAL A 249 -27.83 -1.54 -61.42
N THR A 250 -28.56 -2.54 -61.93
CA THR A 250 -28.21 -3.20 -63.19
C THR A 250 -28.74 -2.34 -64.34
N ILE A 251 -27.84 -1.67 -65.06
CA ILE A 251 -28.19 -0.89 -66.26
C ILE A 251 -28.15 -1.84 -67.46
N VAL A 252 -29.31 -2.31 -67.92
CA VAL A 252 -29.43 -3.08 -69.16
C VAL A 252 -29.91 -2.16 -70.27
N VAL A 253 -29.00 -1.77 -71.16
CA VAL A 253 -29.34 -1.11 -72.43
C VAL A 253 -29.10 -2.12 -73.56
N PRO A 254 -30.15 -2.66 -74.20
CA PRO A 254 -29.97 -3.52 -75.37
C PRO A 254 -29.20 -2.76 -76.46
N GLY A 255 -27.97 -3.19 -76.77
CA GLY A 255 -27.13 -2.62 -77.83
C GLY A 255 -25.98 -1.69 -77.38
N SER A 256 -25.60 -1.64 -76.11
CA SER A 256 -24.45 -0.81 -75.68
C SER A 256 -23.11 -1.32 -76.21
N THR A 257 -22.37 -0.46 -76.91
CA THR A 257 -20.96 -0.66 -77.27
C THR A 257 -20.03 -0.07 -76.19
N THR A 258 -18.74 -0.43 -76.24
CA THR A 258 -17.69 0.07 -75.35
C THR A 258 -17.66 1.61 -75.38
N GLY A 259 -17.86 2.28 -74.23
CA GLY A 259 -17.74 3.76 -74.12
C GLY A 259 -18.91 4.49 -73.48
N ASN A 260 -20.02 3.81 -73.15
CA ASN A 260 -21.14 4.44 -72.45
C ASN A 260 -20.80 4.73 -70.97
N THR A 261 -21.03 5.96 -70.51
CA THR A 261 -20.89 6.37 -69.11
C THR A 261 -22.27 6.47 -68.48
N SER A 262 -22.52 5.76 -67.38
CA SER A 262 -23.72 5.91 -66.58
C SER A 262 -23.35 6.56 -65.25
N ILE A 263 -24.05 7.62 -64.87
CA ILE A 263 -23.86 8.32 -63.61
C ILE A 263 -25.03 7.98 -62.70
N VAL A 264 -24.75 7.35 -61.57
CA VAL A 264 -25.72 7.18 -60.48
C VAL A 264 -25.39 8.23 -59.44
N THR A 265 -26.27 9.21 -59.26
CA THR A 265 -26.16 10.20 -58.18
C THR A 265 -27.02 9.75 -57.02
N VAL A 266 -26.41 9.49 -55.88
CA VAL A 266 -27.11 9.25 -54.61
C VAL A 266 -27.08 10.57 -53.83
N THR A 267 -28.24 11.16 -53.59
CA THR A 267 -28.43 12.37 -52.77
C THR A 267 -29.19 12.04 -51.51
#